data_AF-A0A7Z2RKN8-F1
#
_entry.id   AF-A0A7Z2RKN8-F1
#
_cell.length_a   1.000
_cell.length_b   1.000
_cell.length_c   1.000
_cell.angle_alpha   90.00
_cell.angle_beta   90.00
_cell.angle_gamma   90.00
#
_symmetry.space_group_name_H-M   'P 1'
#
loop_
_entity.id
_entity.type
_entity.pdbx_description
1 polymer ?
#
loop_
_entity_poly.entity_id
_entity_poly.type
_entity_poly.pdbx_seq_one_letter_code
_entity_poly.pdbx_strand_id
1 'polypeptide(L)'
;MVDMKKWLFLLLFLVSGVSFANDLPPLPGKTSASPHKLFISSESYQTDSFDVWNIDGGYAYELFDSVDLYVGARVNNSPTQNQSGFLSGISYHFNDRVTVKSTVRSYKSENSNGIQTEDSSLAAELSSRVKITDKLDIHATLDYQDWQQGFEVGLGFRF
;
A
#
# COMPACT_ATOMS: atom_id res chain seq x y z
N MET A 1 23.86 60.43 -10.29
CA MET A 1 23.69 60.23 -8.84
C MET A 1 22.51 59.30 -8.68
N VAL A 2 22.77 57.99 -8.67
CA VAL A 2 21.72 56.95 -8.69
C VAL A 2 21.05 56.92 -7.33
N ASP A 3 19.72 56.99 -7.31
CA ASP A 3 18.89 57.17 -6.11
C ASP A 3 19.11 56.06 -5.08
N MET A 4 19.91 56.36 -4.05
CA MET A 4 20.19 55.50 -2.89
C MET A 4 18.91 55.01 -2.18
N LYS A 5 17.81 55.74 -2.36
CA LYS A 5 16.48 55.40 -1.85
C LYS A 5 15.88 54.15 -2.52
N LYS A 6 16.13 53.91 -3.81
CA LYS A 6 15.63 52.72 -4.54
C LYS A 6 16.31 51.44 -4.08
N TRP A 7 17.61 51.52 -3.77
CA TRP A 7 18.37 50.40 -3.23
C TRP A 7 17.92 50.00 -1.83
N LEU A 8 17.53 50.99 -1.00
CA LEU A 8 17.01 50.73 0.34
C LEU A 8 15.68 49.95 0.31
N PHE A 9 14.78 50.29 -0.61
CA PHE A 9 13.52 49.56 -0.80
C PHE A 9 13.76 48.13 -1.32
N LEU A 10 14.74 47.93 -2.20
CA LEU A 10 15.08 46.61 -2.73
C LEU A 10 15.68 45.69 -1.66
N LEU A 11 16.47 46.25 -0.73
CA LEU A 11 17.01 45.55 0.43
C LEU A 11 15.92 45.15 1.44
N LEU A 12 14.91 45.99 1.66
CA LEU A 12 13.79 45.71 2.56
C LEU A 12 12.93 44.51 2.10
N PHE A 13 12.76 44.31 0.79
CA PHE A 13 12.03 43.16 0.25
C PHE A 13 12.83 41.85 0.29
N LEU A 14 14.16 41.91 0.30
CA LEU A 14 15.02 40.71 0.40
C LEU A 14 14.99 40.08 1.81
N VAL A 15 14.79 40.88 2.85
CA VAL A 15 14.80 40.41 4.25
C VAL A 15 13.54 39.62 4.62
N SER A 16 12.39 39.86 3.97
CA SER A 16 11.18 39.07 4.21
C SER A 16 11.22 37.65 3.62
N GLY A 17 12.19 37.33 2.77
CA GLY A 17 12.32 36.03 2.09
C GLY A 17 13.03 34.94 2.90
N VAL A 18 13.62 35.26 4.05
CA VAL A 18 14.42 34.32 4.85
C VAL A 18 13.70 33.78 6.09
N SER A 19 12.38 33.92 6.16
CA SER A 19 11.58 33.35 7.25
C SER A 19 11.40 31.85 7.00
N PHE A 20 12.38 31.06 7.45
CA PHE A 20 12.27 29.60 7.50
C PHE A 20 11.36 29.21 8.68
N ALA A 21 10.41 28.31 8.42
CA ALA A 21 9.64 27.69 9.49
C ALA A 21 10.60 26.87 10.37
N ASN A 22 10.61 27.13 11.68
CA ASN A 22 11.31 26.25 12.62
C ASN A 22 10.54 24.93 12.68
N ASP A 23 11.26 23.82 12.48
CA ASP A 23 10.71 22.50 12.73
C ASP A 23 10.31 22.38 14.19
N LEU A 24 9.06 21.96 14.43
CA LEU A 24 8.55 21.74 15.77
C LEU A 24 9.41 20.67 16.46
N PRO A 25 9.78 20.87 17.74
CA PRO A 25 10.51 19.86 18.49
C PRO A 25 9.67 18.57 18.49
N PRO A 26 10.30 17.41 18.26
CA PRO A 26 9.59 16.15 18.24
C PRO A 26 8.91 15.94 19.60
N LEU A 27 7.62 15.61 19.55
CA LEU A 27 6.83 15.34 20.74
C LEU A 27 7.54 14.28 21.61
N PRO A 28 7.65 14.49 22.93
CA PRO A 28 8.23 13.51 23.84
C PRO A 28 7.38 12.23 23.79
N GLY A 29 7.90 11.21 23.10
CA GLY A 29 7.17 9.98 22.76
C GLY A 29 7.41 9.48 21.34
N LYS A 30 7.87 10.34 20.41
CA LYS A 30 8.42 9.92 19.11
C LYS A 30 9.90 9.53 19.22
N THR A 31 10.23 8.61 20.10
CA THR A 31 11.55 8.00 20.15
C THR A 31 11.59 6.84 19.16
N SER A 32 12.02 7.11 17.92
CA SER A 32 12.13 6.16 16.80
C SER A 32 10.81 5.45 16.45
N ALA A 33 10.31 5.60 15.22
CA ALA A 33 9.20 4.76 14.78
C ALA A 33 9.61 3.29 14.92
N SER A 34 8.75 2.47 15.55
CA SER A 34 8.98 1.03 15.60
C SER A 34 8.92 0.50 14.16
N PRO A 35 9.88 -0.32 13.73
CA PRO A 35 9.83 -0.94 12.40
C PRO A 35 8.66 -1.93 12.29
N HIS A 36 8.08 -2.34 13.40
CA HIS A 36 6.91 -3.23 13.42
C HIS A 36 5.61 -2.46 13.18
N LYS A 37 4.84 -2.92 12.19
CA LYS A 37 3.53 -2.39 11.82
C LYS A 37 2.52 -3.53 11.83
N LEU A 38 1.31 -3.27 12.34
CA LEU A 38 0.16 -4.15 12.15
C LEU A 38 -0.63 -3.65 10.95
N PHE A 39 -1.05 -4.54 10.06
CA PHE A 39 -1.92 -4.19 8.95
C PHE A 39 -3.17 -5.05 8.93
N ILE A 40 -4.28 -4.40 8.58
CA ILE A 40 -5.55 -5.03 8.27
C ILE A 40 -6.06 -4.30 7.03
N SER A 41 -6.35 -5.03 5.96
CA SER A 41 -6.97 -4.49 4.76
C SER A 41 -8.17 -5.34 4.35
N SER A 42 -9.18 -4.68 3.82
CA SER A 42 -10.33 -5.33 3.21
C SER A 42 -10.43 -4.82 1.79
N GLU A 43 -10.37 -5.72 0.82
CA GLU A 43 -10.56 -5.41 -0.60
C GLU A 43 -11.70 -6.27 -1.16
N SER A 44 -12.54 -5.68 -2.01
CA SER A 44 -13.60 -6.38 -2.72
C SER A 44 -13.23 -6.42 -4.21
N TYR A 45 -12.78 -7.58 -4.70
CA TYR A 45 -12.50 -7.75 -6.12
C TYR A 45 -13.83 -7.91 -6.87
N GLN A 46 -14.08 -7.00 -7.80
CA GLN A 46 -15.35 -6.93 -8.55
C GLN A 46 -15.50 -8.01 -9.62
N THR A 47 -14.49 -8.87 -9.78
CA THR A 47 -14.30 -9.67 -10.98
C THR A 47 -15.20 -10.90 -11.06
N ASP A 48 -15.61 -11.50 -9.94
CA ASP A 48 -16.22 -12.84 -9.97
C ASP A 48 -17.68 -12.95 -9.48
N SER A 49 -18.19 -12.08 -8.60
CA SER A 49 -19.63 -12.03 -8.25
C SER A 49 -20.00 -10.87 -7.33
N PHE A 50 -21.30 -10.60 -7.20
CA PHE A 50 -21.86 -9.78 -6.14
C PHE A 50 -21.73 -10.54 -4.81
N ASP A 51 -21.06 -9.94 -3.82
CA ASP A 51 -20.73 -10.50 -2.48
C ASP A 51 -19.41 -11.28 -2.36
N VAL A 52 -18.33 -10.79 -3.00
CA VAL A 52 -16.94 -11.27 -2.74
C VAL A 52 -16.17 -10.23 -1.93
N TRP A 53 -15.58 -10.67 -0.83
CA TRP A 53 -14.72 -9.84 -0.01
C TRP A 53 -13.46 -10.60 0.45
N ASN A 54 -12.34 -9.89 0.49
CA ASN A 54 -11.05 -10.38 0.92
C ASN A 54 -10.61 -9.56 2.12
N ILE A 55 -10.30 -10.23 3.23
CA ILE A 55 -9.72 -9.61 4.41
C ILE A 55 -8.31 -10.15 4.59
N ASP A 56 -7.34 -9.23 4.60
CA ASP A 56 -5.95 -9.51 4.88
C ASP A 56 -5.60 -8.94 6.25
N GLY A 57 -4.95 -9.74 7.08
CA GLY A 57 -4.46 -9.32 8.38
C GLY A 57 -3.07 -9.86 8.64
N GLY A 58 -2.19 -9.05 9.23
CA GLY A 58 -0.85 -9.51 9.51
C GLY A 58 0.08 -8.49 10.15
N TYR A 59 1.36 -8.86 10.13
CA TYR A 59 2.48 -8.09 10.65
C TYR A 59 3.39 -7.68 9.50
N ALA A 60 3.83 -6.43 9.53
CA ALA A 60 4.82 -5.88 8.63
C ALA A 60 6.03 -5.38 9.43
N TYR A 61 7.20 -5.45 8.80
CA TYR A 61 8.49 -5.09 9.34
C TYR A 61 9.24 -4.24 8.33
N GLU A 62 9.60 -3.03 8.72
CA GLU A 62 10.41 -2.12 7.92
C GLU A 62 11.87 -2.60 7.93
N LEU A 63 12.33 -3.13 6.79
CA LEU A 63 13.74 -3.54 6.60
C LEU A 63 14.61 -2.32 6.30
N PHE A 64 14.07 -1.39 5.51
CA PHE A 64 14.67 -0.13 5.11
C PHE A 64 13.55 0.92 5.00
N ASP A 65 13.89 2.20 5.03
CA ASP A 65 12.92 3.31 4.88
C ASP A 65 12.03 3.19 3.62
N SER A 66 12.50 2.46 2.60
CA SER A 66 11.79 2.20 1.35
C SER A 66 11.25 0.77 1.20
N VAL A 67 11.49 -0.15 2.14
CA VAL A 67 11.16 -1.57 1.99
C VAL A 67 10.54 -2.15 3.26
N ASP A 68 9.27 -2.54 3.17
CA ASP A 68 8.55 -3.26 4.22
C ASP A 68 8.40 -4.74 3.82
N LEU A 69 8.82 -5.66 4.69
CA LEU A 69 8.53 -7.09 4.59
C LEU A 69 7.29 -7.40 5.42
N TYR A 70 6.31 -8.11 4.87
CA TYR A 70 5.08 -8.43 5.59
C TYR A 70 4.66 -9.88 5.45
N VAL A 71 3.99 -10.38 6.48
CA VAL A 71 3.43 -11.73 6.57
C VAL A 71 2.07 -11.66 7.22
N GLY A 72 1.13 -12.48 6.78
CA GLY A 72 -0.23 -12.45 7.27
C GLY A 72 -1.06 -13.63 6.81
N ALA A 73 -2.35 -13.53 7.08
CA ALA A 73 -3.37 -14.44 6.60
C ALA A 73 -4.39 -13.65 5.78
N ARG A 74 -4.90 -14.30 4.73
CA ARG A 74 -5.99 -13.81 3.88
C ARG A 74 -7.19 -14.73 4.09
N VAL A 75 -8.34 -14.13 4.31
CA VAL A 75 -9.64 -14.82 4.32
C VAL A 75 -10.45 -14.23 3.18
N ASN A 76 -10.83 -15.08 2.25
CA ASN A 76 -11.71 -14.76 1.13
C ASN A 76 -13.05 -15.49 1.34
N ASN A 77 -14.13 -14.75 1.12
CA ASN A 77 -15.47 -15.30 1.04
C ASN A 77 -15.99 -15.09 -0.38
N SER A 78 -16.43 -16.18 -1.01
CA SER A 78 -17.09 -16.17 -2.30
C SER A 78 -18.30 -17.10 -2.26
N PRO A 79 -19.39 -16.82 -3.01
CA PRO A 79 -20.60 -17.65 -3.04
C PRO A 79 -20.37 -19.11 -3.43
N THR A 80 -19.28 -19.40 -4.14
CA THR A 80 -18.97 -20.73 -4.68
C THR A 80 -17.88 -21.48 -3.91
N GLN A 81 -16.91 -20.77 -3.34
CA GLN A 81 -15.82 -21.36 -2.54
C GLN A 81 -15.32 -20.37 -1.49
N ASN A 82 -15.19 -20.84 -0.24
CA ASN A 82 -14.45 -20.10 0.78
C ASN A 82 -12.99 -20.50 0.74
N GLN A 83 -12.11 -19.51 0.81
CA GLN A 83 -10.67 -19.74 0.75
C GLN A 83 -10.00 -19.02 1.92
N SER A 84 -9.16 -19.76 2.65
CA SER A 84 -8.28 -19.19 3.66
C SER A 84 -6.85 -19.50 3.30
N GLY A 85 -5.95 -18.59 3.62
CA GLY A 85 -4.59 -18.66 3.15
C GLY A 85 -3.61 -17.86 3.98
N PHE A 86 -2.33 -18.17 3.79
CA PHE A 86 -1.22 -17.37 4.29
C PHE A 86 -0.66 -16.53 3.16
N LEU A 87 -0.24 -15.32 3.49
CA LEU A 87 0.39 -14.42 2.55
C LEU A 87 1.70 -13.90 3.13
N SER A 88 2.67 -13.71 2.25
CA SER A 88 3.94 -13.08 2.57
C SER A 88 4.33 -12.20 1.41
N GLY A 89 4.98 -11.08 1.66
CA GLY A 89 5.29 -10.17 0.59
C GLY A 89 6.24 -9.06 1.00
N ILE A 90 6.67 -8.32 0.00
CA ILE A 90 7.54 -7.16 0.14
C ILE A 90 6.83 -5.98 -0.49
N SER A 91 6.80 -4.86 0.22
CA SER A 91 6.27 -3.58 -0.23
C SER A 91 7.44 -2.61 -0.39
N TYR A 92 7.68 -2.19 -1.63
CA TYR A 92 8.69 -1.23 -2.00
C TYR A 92 8.07 0.15 -2.23
N HIS A 93 8.52 1.13 -1.45
CA HIS A 93 8.09 2.51 -1.50
C HIS A 93 9.14 3.33 -2.23
N PHE A 94 8.90 3.62 -3.52
CA PHE A 94 9.79 4.47 -4.31
C PHE A 94 9.76 5.92 -3.81
N ASN A 95 8.56 6.40 -3.48
CA ASN A 95 8.30 7.71 -2.88
C ASN A 95 6.91 7.68 -2.21
N ASP A 96 6.48 8.80 -1.63
CA ASP A 96 5.17 8.91 -0.96
C ASP A 96 3.97 8.63 -1.88
N ARG A 97 4.18 8.64 -3.20
CA ARG A 97 3.15 8.50 -4.23
C ARG A 97 3.15 7.13 -4.90
N VAL A 98 4.30 6.47 -5.04
CA VAL A 98 4.48 5.26 -5.82
C VAL A 98 4.92 4.13 -4.90
N THR A 99 4.08 3.10 -4.82
CA THR A 99 4.33 1.91 -4.02
C THR A 99 4.11 0.69 -4.90
N VAL A 100 5.07 -0.25 -4.86
CA VAL A 100 4.98 -1.52 -5.56
C VAL A 100 5.02 -2.62 -4.52
N LYS A 101 4.07 -3.53 -4.55
CA LYS A 101 3.96 -4.67 -3.63
C LYS A 101 4.05 -5.95 -4.43
N SER A 102 4.88 -6.85 -3.96
CA SER A 102 4.91 -8.23 -4.42
C SER A 102 4.48 -9.13 -3.28
N THR A 103 3.47 -9.95 -3.53
CA THR A 103 2.85 -10.83 -2.56
C THR A 103 2.90 -12.25 -3.11
N VAL A 104 3.27 -13.21 -2.28
CA VAL A 104 3.07 -14.63 -2.53
C VAL A 104 2.07 -15.12 -1.51
N ARG A 105 1.01 -15.74 -2.01
CA ARG A 105 -0.09 -16.26 -1.19
C ARG A 105 -0.23 -17.76 -1.42
N SER A 106 -0.48 -18.49 -0.36
CA SER A 106 -0.91 -19.88 -0.38
C SER A 106 -2.35 -19.92 0.10
N TYR A 107 -3.21 -20.63 -0.61
CA TYR A 107 -4.60 -20.78 -0.23
C TYR A 107 -5.01 -22.26 -0.23
N LYS A 108 -5.89 -22.60 0.70
CA LYS A 108 -6.53 -23.91 0.78
C LYS A 108 -7.99 -23.74 0.37
N SER A 109 -8.39 -24.41 -0.70
CA SER A 109 -9.79 -24.44 -1.14
C SER A 109 -10.53 -25.57 -0.43
N GLU A 110 -11.62 -25.24 0.27
CA GLU A 110 -12.49 -26.24 0.88
C GLU A 110 -13.61 -26.57 -0.11
N ASN A 111 -13.41 -27.64 -0.91
CA ASN A 111 -14.45 -28.12 -1.82
C ASN A 111 -15.58 -28.80 -1.03
N SER A 112 -16.82 -28.39 -1.30
CA SER A 112 -18.06 -28.84 -0.65
C SER A 112 -18.43 -30.32 -0.88
N ASN A 113 -17.62 -31.08 -1.62
CA ASN A 113 -17.88 -32.46 -1.99
C ASN A 113 -16.88 -33.43 -1.35
N GLY A 114 -16.74 -33.45 -0.01
CA GLY A 114 -16.30 -34.61 0.81
C GLY A 114 -14.99 -35.35 0.48
N ILE A 115 -14.28 -34.99 -0.58
CA ILE A 115 -13.00 -35.52 -1.01
C ILE A 115 -12.01 -34.44 -0.62
N GLN A 116 -11.27 -34.70 0.45
CA GLN A 116 -10.14 -33.89 0.89
C GLN A 116 -9.04 -33.99 -0.17
N THR A 117 -9.18 -33.30 -1.28
CA THR A 117 -8.06 -33.00 -2.15
C THR A 117 -7.39 -31.79 -1.51
N GLU A 118 -6.35 -32.03 -0.73
CA GLU A 118 -5.47 -30.99 -0.18
C GLU A 118 -4.65 -30.34 -1.31
N ASP A 119 -5.33 -29.73 -2.27
CA ASP A 119 -4.69 -28.97 -3.32
C ASP A 119 -4.31 -27.61 -2.72
N SER A 120 -3.16 -27.60 -2.05
CA SER A 120 -2.49 -26.38 -1.62
C SER A 120 -1.96 -25.67 -2.85
N SER A 121 -2.69 -24.68 -3.33
CA SER A 121 -2.27 -23.86 -4.45
C SER A 121 -1.47 -22.64 -4.00
N LEU A 122 -0.60 -22.17 -4.90
CA LEU A 122 0.22 -20.99 -4.72
C LEU A 122 -0.18 -19.94 -5.76
N ALA A 123 -0.27 -18.70 -5.33
CA ALA A 123 -0.45 -17.56 -6.21
C ALA A 123 0.57 -16.47 -5.89
N ALA A 124 0.98 -15.76 -6.93
CA ALA A 124 1.86 -14.61 -6.84
C ALA A 124 1.12 -13.39 -7.38
N GLU A 125 1.13 -12.31 -6.61
CA GLU A 125 0.45 -11.07 -6.91
C GLU A 125 1.49 -9.94 -6.96
N LEU A 126 1.44 -9.13 -8.00
CA LEU A 126 2.25 -7.93 -8.14
C LEU A 126 1.31 -6.75 -8.28
N SER A 127 1.20 -5.92 -7.24
CA SER A 127 0.39 -4.71 -7.27
C SER A 127 1.25 -3.45 -7.28
N SER A 128 0.85 -2.48 -8.08
CA SER A 128 1.45 -1.16 -8.17
C SER A 128 0.38 -0.13 -7.85
N ARG A 129 0.70 0.82 -6.97
CA ARG A 129 -0.19 1.89 -6.57
C ARG A 129 0.49 3.23 -6.77
N VAL A 130 -0.19 4.11 -7.50
CA VAL A 130 0.29 5.46 -7.82
C VAL A 130 -0.75 6.48 -7.36
N LYS A 131 -0.40 7.28 -6.36
CA LYS A 131 -1.19 8.41 -5.89
C LYS A 131 -0.97 9.59 -6.85
N ILE A 132 -2.01 9.93 -7.61
CA ILE A 132 -2.01 11.08 -8.53
C ILE A 132 -2.23 12.36 -7.75
N THR A 133 -3.23 12.33 -6.86
CA THR A 133 -3.62 13.42 -5.96
C THR A 133 -3.84 12.82 -4.57
N ASP A 134 -3.90 13.64 -3.52
CA ASP A 134 -4.20 13.17 -2.16
C ASP A 134 -5.53 12.38 -2.06
N LYS A 135 -6.43 12.59 -3.03
CA LYS A 135 -7.77 11.98 -3.12
C LYS A 135 -7.92 10.94 -4.24
N LEU A 136 -6.91 10.74 -5.07
CA LEU A 136 -6.99 9.89 -6.26
C LEU A 136 -5.75 8.99 -6.34
N ASP A 137 -5.96 7.69 -6.25
CA ASP A 137 -4.94 6.68 -6.49
C ASP A 137 -5.32 5.77 -7.66
N ILE A 138 -4.34 5.45 -8.49
CA ILE A 138 -4.43 4.41 -9.50
C ILE A 138 -3.81 3.16 -8.90
N HIS A 139 -4.50 2.04 -8.97
CA HIS A 139 -3.94 0.75 -8.63
C HIS A 139 -3.97 -0.17 -9.85
N ALA A 140 -2.90 -0.92 -10.03
CA ALA A 140 -2.78 -1.95 -11.04
C ALA A 140 -2.28 -3.21 -10.36
N THR A 141 -3.05 -4.30 -10.43
CA THR A 141 -2.74 -5.57 -9.80
C THR A 141 -2.62 -6.65 -10.86
N LEU A 142 -1.50 -7.35 -10.87
CA LEU A 142 -1.27 -8.51 -11.71
C LEU A 142 -1.27 -9.74 -10.81
N ASP A 143 -2.23 -10.63 -11.02
CA ASP A 143 -2.39 -11.87 -10.28
C ASP A 143 -1.98 -13.06 -11.15
N TYR A 144 -1.13 -13.92 -10.61
CA TYR A 144 -0.68 -15.16 -11.24
C TYR A 144 -1.01 -16.33 -10.33
N GLN A 145 -1.94 -17.19 -10.77
CA GLN A 145 -2.43 -18.31 -9.99
C GLN A 145 -2.43 -19.58 -10.85
N ASP A 146 -1.47 -20.50 -10.59
CA ASP A 146 -1.21 -21.82 -11.20
C ASP A 146 -1.24 -21.97 -12.74
N TRP A 147 -2.18 -21.35 -13.46
CA TRP A 147 -2.31 -21.28 -14.92
C TRP A 147 -3.23 -20.14 -15.41
N GLN A 148 -3.80 -19.33 -14.51
CA GLN A 148 -4.62 -18.17 -14.82
C GLN A 148 -3.87 -16.89 -14.49
N GLN A 149 -3.86 -15.95 -15.45
CA GLN A 149 -3.28 -14.62 -15.31
C GLN A 149 -4.42 -13.60 -15.28
N GLY A 150 -4.57 -12.93 -14.15
CA GLY A 150 -5.49 -11.82 -13.98
C GLY A 150 -4.74 -10.49 -14.05
N PHE A 151 -5.23 -9.54 -14.85
CA PHE A 151 -4.73 -8.17 -14.82
C PHE A 151 -5.88 -7.23 -14.50
N GLU A 152 -5.73 -6.49 -13.41
CA GLU A 152 -6.72 -5.55 -12.90
C GLU A 152 -6.11 -4.15 -12.88
N VAL A 153 -6.86 -3.17 -13.37
CA VAL A 153 -6.53 -1.76 -13.25
C VAL A 153 -7.75 -1.04 -12.74
N GLY A 154 -7.58 -0.32 -11.63
CA GLY A 154 -8.66 0.43 -11.02
C GLY A 154 -8.21 1.80 -10.53
N LEU A 155 -9.22 2.64 -10.32
CA LEU A 155 -9.10 3.98 -9.78
C LEU A 155 -9.74 3.98 -8.40
N GLY A 156 -8.97 4.31 -7.37
CA GLY A 156 -9.43 4.53 -6.01
C GLY A 156 -9.64 6.01 -5.74
N PHE A 157 -10.76 6.32 -5.08
CA PHE A 157 -11.03 7.65 -4.56
C PHE A 157 -10.97 7.60 -3.03
N ARG A 158 -10.17 8.49 -2.44
CA ARG A 158 -10.07 8.66 -0.98
C ARG A 158 -10.78 9.96 -0.62
N PHE A 159 -11.90 9.85 0.07
CA PHE A 159 -12.70 10.98 0.56
C PHE A 159 -12.43 11.25 2.05
#